data_AF-A0A7C0WAN5-F1
#
_entry.id   AF-A0A7C0WAN5-F1
#
_cell.length_a   1.000
_cell.length_b   1.000
_cell.length_c   1.000
_cell.angle_alpha   90.00
_cell.angle_beta   90.00
_cell.angle_gamma   90.00
#
_symmetry.space_group_name_H-M   'P 1'
#
loop_
_entity.id
_entity.type
_entity.pdbx_description
1 polymer ?
#
loop_
_entity_poly.entity_id
_entity_poly.type
_entity_poly.pdbx_seq_one_letter_code
_entity_poly.pdbx_strand_id
1 'polypeptide(L)'
;MKEIWVKADPWNKELITTALEAGADAVIVPQDRVKDVKELGLIKIVSDDGDLKWNEDVVQVEINSTEDEEEIIKLSRQKKVIVKTKDWTIIPLENLVAQTSNIFVEIDDIEGAKTASGILEKGVDGLIVTAKDPLRAREII
;
A
#
# COMPACT_ATOMS: atom_id res chain seq x y z
N MET A 1 9.85 9.18 5.66
CA MET A 1 8.82 8.81 6.66
C MET A 1 8.01 7.72 6.00
N LYS A 2 7.65 6.66 6.72
CA LYS A 2 6.97 5.52 6.12
C LYS A 2 5.49 5.84 6.00
N GLU A 3 4.91 5.58 4.83
CA GLU A 3 3.51 5.88 4.55
C GLU A 3 2.62 4.65 4.87
N ILE A 4 1.47 4.87 5.49
CA ILE A 4 0.45 3.83 5.73
C ILE A 4 -0.78 4.17 4.89
N TRP A 5 -1.12 3.28 3.97
CA TRP A 5 -2.28 3.44 3.11
C TRP A 5 -3.32 2.37 3.43
N VAL A 6 -4.60 2.69 3.28
CA VAL A 6 -5.69 1.74 3.52
C VAL A 6 -6.43 1.44 2.22
N LYS A 7 -6.55 0.16 1.87
CA LYS A 7 -7.24 -0.28 0.65
C LYS A 7 -8.71 -0.57 0.95
N ALA A 8 -9.57 0.33 0.48
CA ALA A 8 -11.03 0.20 0.53
C ALA A 8 -11.60 0.03 -0.89
N ASP A 9 -11.05 -0.95 -1.61
CA ASP A 9 -11.50 -1.40 -2.91
C ASP A 9 -11.81 -2.90 -2.85
N PRO A 10 -13.10 -3.32 -2.86
CA PRO A 10 -14.28 -2.51 -3.14
C PRO A 10 -14.66 -1.54 -2.01
N TRP A 11 -15.44 -0.50 -2.36
CA TRP A 11 -15.84 0.60 -1.48
C TRP A 11 -16.34 0.16 -0.10
N ASN A 12 -15.75 0.72 0.94
CA ASN A 12 -16.21 0.57 2.33
C ASN A 12 -16.05 1.90 3.08
N LYS A 13 -17.18 2.58 3.33
CA LYS A 13 -17.19 3.88 4.02
C LYS A 13 -16.61 3.81 5.43
N GLU A 14 -16.90 2.76 6.20
CA GLU A 14 -16.41 2.61 7.58
C GLU A 14 -14.89 2.43 7.62
N LEU A 15 -14.34 1.75 6.61
CA LEU A 15 -12.90 1.60 6.47
C LEU A 15 -12.20 2.93 6.14
N ILE A 16 -12.81 3.76 5.28
CA ILE A 16 -12.31 5.11 4.97
C ILE A 16 -12.35 6.02 6.20
N THR A 17 -13.46 6.03 6.95
CA THR A 17 -13.55 6.84 8.17
C THR A 17 -12.53 6.39 9.21
N THR A 18 -12.30 5.07 9.32
CA THR A 18 -11.27 4.53 10.19
C THR A 18 -9.87 4.96 9.76
N ALA A 19 -9.56 4.93 8.47
CA ALA A 19 -8.28 5.38 7.94
C ALA A 19 -8.02 6.86 8.27
N LEU A 20 -9.03 7.72 8.10
CA LEU A 20 -8.99 9.13 8.46
C LEU A 20 -8.74 9.33 9.97
N GLU A 21 -9.46 8.62 10.83
CA GLU A 21 -9.34 8.72 12.29
C GLU A 21 -8.00 8.19 12.82
N ALA A 22 -7.47 7.14 12.20
CA ALA A 22 -6.21 6.52 12.59
C ALA A 22 -4.98 7.27 12.03
N GLY A 23 -5.18 8.25 11.14
CA GLY A 23 -4.10 9.04 10.58
C GLY A 23 -3.36 8.38 9.42
N ALA A 24 -4.04 7.55 8.63
CA ALA A 24 -3.47 6.99 7.40
C ALA A 24 -3.09 8.10 6.40
N ASP A 25 -2.02 7.89 5.65
CA ASP A 25 -1.50 8.85 4.68
C ASP A 25 -2.33 8.89 3.37
N ALA A 26 -2.91 7.75 2.98
CA ALA A 26 -3.74 7.65 1.79
C ALA A 26 -4.78 6.52 1.86
N VAL A 27 -5.78 6.58 0.99
CA VAL A 27 -6.75 5.51 0.77
C VAL A 27 -6.79 5.10 -0.70
N ILE A 28 -6.86 3.79 -0.95
CA ILE A 28 -7.07 3.23 -2.28
C ILE A 28 -8.56 2.94 -2.44
N VAL A 29 -9.21 3.52 -3.46
CA VAL A 29 -10.66 3.40 -3.67
C VAL A 29 -11.02 3.22 -5.16
N PRO A 30 -12.21 2.67 -5.46
CA PRO A 30 -12.76 2.66 -6.81
C PRO A 30 -12.86 4.08 -7.41
N GLN A 31 -12.67 4.20 -8.72
CA GLN A 31 -12.69 5.49 -9.45
C GLN A 31 -14.00 6.27 -9.26
N ASP A 32 -15.13 5.59 -9.13
CA ASP A 32 -16.46 6.22 -8.94
C ASP A 32 -16.65 6.80 -7.53
N ARG A 33 -15.70 6.58 -6.62
CA ARG A 33 -15.79 6.94 -5.19
C ARG A 33 -14.84 8.04 -4.75
N VAL A 34 -14.05 8.61 -5.65
CA VAL A 34 -13.12 9.71 -5.33
C VAL A 34 -13.87 10.89 -4.72
N LYS A 35 -15.05 11.25 -5.25
CA LYS A 35 -15.86 12.36 -4.72
C LYS A 35 -16.38 12.06 -3.33
N ASP A 36 -16.88 10.84 -3.10
CA ASP A 36 -17.37 10.40 -1.78
C ASP A 36 -16.28 10.55 -0.71
N VAL A 37 -15.02 10.16 -1.01
CA VAL A 37 -13.91 10.33 -0.05
C VAL A 37 -13.60 11.80 0.24
N LYS A 38 -13.58 12.66 -0.79
CA LYS A 38 -13.32 14.10 -0.61
C LYS A 38 -14.37 14.78 0.27
N GLU A 39 -15.61 14.27 0.29
CA GLU A 39 -16.67 14.74 1.19
C GLU A 39 -16.49 14.26 2.64
N LEU A 40 -15.79 13.15 2.87
CA LEU A 40 -15.54 12.60 4.21
C LEU A 40 -14.38 13.29 4.94
N GLY A 41 -13.35 13.73 4.21
CA GLY A 41 -12.21 14.39 4.84
C GLY A 41 -11.01 14.59 3.92
N LEU A 42 -9.96 15.20 4.49
CA LEU A 42 -8.68 15.42 3.80
C LEU A 42 -7.78 14.20 3.99
N ILE A 43 -7.61 13.43 2.92
CA ILE A 43 -6.68 12.30 2.82
C ILE A 43 -6.29 12.13 1.34
N LYS A 44 -5.06 11.69 1.05
CA LYS A 44 -4.68 11.41 -0.34
C LYS A 44 -5.48 10.23 -0.88
N ILE A 45 -5.92 10.32 -2.12
CA ILE A 45 -6.73 9.29 -2.75
C ILE A 45 -5.93 8.63 -3.87
N VAL A 46 -5.75 7.32 -3.79
CA VAL A 46 -5.18 6.50 -4.87
C VAL A 46 -6.31 5.94 -5.71
N SER A 47 -6.42 6.42 -6.95
CA SER A 47 -7.42 6.01 -7.93
C SER A 47 -7.11 6.62 -9.31
N ASP A 48 -7.74 6.17 -10.39
CA ASP A 48 -7.50 6.73 -11.74
C ASP A 48 -7.79 8.25 -11.82
N ASP A 49 -8.75 8.76 -11.03
CA ASP A 49 -9.08 10.19 -10.90
C ASP A 49 -8.70 10.76 -9.51
N GLY A 50 -7.80 10.07 -8.80
CA GLY A 50 -7.32 10.45 -7.48
C GLY A 50 -6.17 11.46 -7.49
N ASP A 51 -5.62 11.74 -6.30
CA ASP A 51 -4.39 12.52 -6.14
C ASP A 51 -3.15 11.74 -6.56
N LEU A 52 -3.20 10.42 -6.41
CA LEU A 52 -2.19 9.47 -6.89
C LEU A 52 -2.85 8.52 -7.89
N LYS A 53 -2.38 8.53 -9.13
CA LYS A 53 -3.02 7.79 -10.23
C LYS A 53 -2.33 6.49 -10.53
N TRP A 54 -3.12 5.48 -10.88
CA TRP A 54 -2.60 4.22 -11.36
C TRP A 54 -1.82 4.41 -12.66
N ASN A 55 -0.74 3.64 -12.81
CA ASN A 55 0.19 3.65 -13.94
C ASN A 55 1.03 4.92 -14.12
N GLU A 56 0.58 6.07 -13.58
CA GLU A 56 1.32 7.33 -13.56
C GLU A 56 2.15 7.46 -12.27
N ASP A 57 1.49 7.54 -11.10
CA ASP A 57 2.14 7.76 -9.80
C ASP A 57 2.38 6.46 -9.02
N VAL A 58 1.52 5.46 -9.23
CA VAL A 58 1.52 4.20 -8.51
C VAL A 58 1.30 3.03 -9.48
N VAL A 59 2.05 1.95 -9.30
CA VAL A 59 1.80 0.66 -9.96
C VAL A 59 1.74 -0.46 -8.95
N GLN A 60 0.95 -1.49 -9.23
CA GLN A 60 0.96 -2.74 -8.49
C GLN A 60 1.61 -3.82 -9.34
N VAL A 61 2.58 -4.54 -8.77
CA VAL A 61 3.31 -5.63 -9.44
C VAL A 61 3.28 -6.86 -8.54
N GLU A 62 2.91 -8.02 -9.12
CA GLU A 62 3.03 -9.30 -8.42
C GLU A 62 4.41 -9.89 -8.74
N ILE A 63 5.22 -10.13 -7.70
CA ILE A 63 6.57 -10.66 -7.86
C ILE A 63 6.55 -12.18 -7.73
N ASN A 64 6.99 -12.89 -8.77
CA ASN A 64 7.00 -14.36 -8.81
C ASN A 64 8.38 -14.92 -9.21
N SER A 65 9.27 -14.08 -9.72
CA SER A 65 10.59 -14.46 -10.25
C SER A 65 11.62 -13.33 -10.10
N THR A 66 12.90 -13.66 -10.27
CA THR A 66 13.98 -12.65 -10.27
C THR A 66 13.87 -11.66 -11.43
N GLU A 67 13.29 -12.04 -12.56
CA GLU A 67 13.07 -11.11 -13.68
C GLU A 67 12.10 -9.99 -13.30
N ASP A 68 11.09 -10.29 -12.48
CA ASP A 68 10.15 -9.30 -11.93
C ASP A 68 10.86 -8.29 -11.00
N GLU A 69 11.97 -8.70 -10.35
CA GLU A 69 12.77 -7.83 -9.48
C GLU A 69 13.38 -6.66 -10.25
N GLU A 70 13.98 -6.94 -11.42
CA GLU A 70 14.59 -5.91 -12.27
C GLU A 70 13.54 -4.91 -12.78
N GLU A 71 12.33 -5.39 -13.10
CA GLU A 71 11.21 -4.55 -13.49
C GLU A 71 10.76 -3.65 -12.33
N ILE A 72 10.61 -4.19 -11.12
CA ILE A 72 10.23 -3.43 -9.92
C ILE A 72 11.26 -2.33 -9.65
N ILE A 73 12.56 -2.64 -9.69
CA ILE A 73 13.63 -1.64 -9.48
C ILE A 73 13.55 -0.53 -10.52
N LYS A 74 13.29 -0.87 -11.79
CA LYS A 74 13.15 0.12 -12.86
C LYS A 74 11.93 1.02 -12.64
N LEU A 75 10.78 0.44 -12.31
CA LEU A 75 9.54 1.17 -12.08
C LEU A 75 9.65 2.08 -10.85
N SER A 76 10.30 1.61 -9.78
CA SER A 76 10.32 2.34 -8.51
C SER A 76 11.20 3.60 -8.51
N ARG A 77 12.07 3.74 -9.53
CA ARG A 77 12.80 4.99 -9.81
C ARG A 77 11.90 6.12 -10.31
N GLN A 78 10.73 5.80 -10.82
CA GLN A 78 9.81 6.77 -11.44
C GLN A 78 8.52 6.95 -10.64
N LYS A 79 8.06 5.91 -9.95
CA LYS A 79 6.74 5.86 -9.31
C LYS A 79 6.74 4.95 -8.08
N LYS A 80 5.67 5.01 -7.30
CA LYS A 80 5.46 4.09 -6.17
C LYS A 80 5.09 2.70 -6.68
N VAL A 81 5.71 1.67 -6.13
CA VAL A 81 5.46 0.28 -6.52
C VAL A 81 4.90 -0.48 -5.33
N ILE A 82 3.64 -0.89 -5.45
CA ILE A 82 3.01 -1.83 -4.53
C ILE A 82 3.40 -3.24 -4.97
N VAL A 83 4.31 -3.85 -4.23
CA VAL A 83 4.76 -5.21 -4.46
C VAL A 83 3.82 -6.17 -3.75
N LYS A 84 3.25 -7.07 -4.53
CA LYS A 84 2.41 -8.17 -4.05
C LYS A 84 3.18 -9.47 -4.20
N THR A 85 3.19 -10.28 -3.15
CA THR A 85 3.64 -11.67 -3.24
C THR A 85 2.80 -12.54 -2.33
N LYS A 86 2.73 -13.83 -2.68
CA LYS A 86 2.13 -14.86 -1.83
C LYS A 86 3.18 -15.50 -0.91
N ASP A 87 4.46 -15.31 -1.21
CA ASP A 87 5.56 -15.94 -0.48
C ASP A 87 6.85 -15.10 -0.56
N TRP A 88 7.19 -14.45 0.55
CA TRP A 88 8.43 -13.67 0.70
C TRP A 88 9.69 -14.53 0.85
N THR A 89 9.57 -15.87 0.91
CA THR A 89 10.73 -16.77 0.92
C THR A 89 11.35 -16.94 -0.47
N ILE A 90 10.58 -16.70 -1.53
CA ILE A 90 11.04 -16.84 -2.92
C ILE A 90 11.95 -15.66 -3.29
N ILE A 91 11.57 -14.42 -2.93
CA ILE A 91 12.38 -13.22 -3.13
C ILE A 91 12.39 -12.41 -1.83
N PRO A 92 13.52 -12.37 -1.12
CA PRO A 92 13.61 -11.60 0.11
C PRO A 92 13.39 -10.12 -0.17
N LEU A 93 12.40 -9.53 0.50
CA LEU A 93 12.11 -8.10 0.44
C LEU A 93 13.37 -7.24 0.70
N GLU A 94 14.28 -7.75 1.53
CA GLU A 94 15.59 -7.14 1.84
C GLU A 94 16.44 -6.86 0.60
N ASN A 95 16.40 -7.72 -0.42
CA ASN A 95 17.16 -7.51 -1.65
C ASN A 95 16.60 -6.34 -2.46
N LEU A 96 15.27 -6.21 -2.50
CA LEU A 96 14.57 -5.15 -3.23
C LEU A 96 14.85 -3.79 -2.59
N VAL A 97 14.57 -3.66 -1.30
CA VAL A 97 14.69 -2.40 -0.54
C VAL A 97 16.16 -1.97 -0.34
N ALA A 98 17.13 -2.88 -0.46
CA ALA A 98 18.55 -2.53 -0.48
C ALA A 98 18.98 -1.83 -1.78
N GLN A 99 18.29 -2.11 -2.90
CA GLN A 99 18.66 -1.62 -4.23
C GLN A 99 17.80 -0.46 -4.70
N THR A 100 16.63 -0.26 -4.08
CA THR A 100 15.69 0.77 -4.51
C THR A 100 14.80 1.30 -3.39
N SER A 101 14.06 2.37 -3.69
CA SER A 101 13.06 2.99 -2.82
C SER A 101 11.72 3.10 -3.55
N ASN A 102 10.72 3.71 -2.92
CA ASN A 102 9.32 3.75 -3.30
C ASN A 102 8.63 2.38 -3.31
N ILE A 103 9.03 1.49 -2.40
CA ILE A 103 8.47 0.15 -2.27
C ILE A 103 7.39 0.11 -1.19
N PHE A 104 6.22 -0.37 -1.58
CA PHE A 104 5.05 -0.56 -0.73
C PHE A 104 4.66 -2.03 -0.72
N VAL A 105 4.17 -2.54 0.40
CA VAL A 105 3.75 -3.95 0.51
C VAL A 105 2.35 -4.08 1.12
N GLU A 106 1.58 -5.06 0.65
CA GLU A 106 0.26 -5.37 1.21
C GLU A 106 0.39 -6.17 2.52
N ILE A 107 -0.44 -5.81 3.51
CA ILE A 107 -0.63 -6.54 4.76
C ILE A 107 -2.12 -6.67 5.06
N ASP A 108 -2.58 -7.82 5.53
CA ASP A 108 -4.00 -8.10 5.80
C ASP A 108 -4.32 -8.47 7.25
N ASP A 109 -3.31 -8.77 8.08
CA ASP A 109 -3.49 -9.16 9.47
C ASP A 109 -2.40 -8.63 10.44
N ILE A 110 -2.65 -8.82 11.73
CA ILE A 110 -1.78 -8.35 12.83
C ILE A 110 -0.45 -9.11 12.87
N GLU A 111 -0.42 -10.38 12.45
CA GLU A 111 0.84 -11.13 12.34
C GLU A 111 1.72 -10.52 11.25
N GLY A 112 1.13 -10.23 10.09
CA GLY A 112 1.70 -9.43 9.02
C GLY A 112 2.08 -8.03 9.45
N ALA A 113 1.36 -7.41 10.40
CA ALA A 113 1.70 -6.10 10.99
C ALA A 113 2.85 -6.15 12.02
N LYS A 114 2.96 -7.23 12.80
CA LYS A 114 4.13 -7.49 13.67
C LYS A 114 5.36 -7.81 12.84
N THR A 115 5.17 -8.62 11.79
CA THR A 115 6.15 -8.73 10.71
C THR A 115 6.34 -7.37 10.06
N ALA A 116 5.32 -6.51 9.99
CA ALA A 116 5.44 -5.18 9.41
C ALA A 116 6.36 -4.27 10.19
N SER A 117 6.44 -4.31 11.53
CA SER A 117 7.56 -3.66 12.23
C SER A 117 8.91 -4.15 11.69
N GLY A 118 9.06 -5.47 11.50
CA GLY A 118 10.22 -6.05 10.84
C GLY A 118 10.38 -5.68 9.35
N ILE A 119 9.30 -5.52 8.57
CA ILE A 119 9.31 -5.14 7.13
C ILE A 119 9.64 -3.66 6.99
N LEU A 120 9.06 -2.83 7.84
CA LEU A 120 9.40 -1.44 8.01
C LEU A 120 10.90 -1.39 8.34
N GLU A 121 11.39 -2.11 9.33
CA GLU A 121 12.83 -2.17 9.65
C GLU A 121 13.70 -2.64 8.47
N LYS A 122 13.17 -3.54 7.62
CA LYS A 122 13.84 -3.99 6.39
C LYS A 122 14.01 -2.88 5.35
N GLY A 123 13.22 -1.81 5.39
CA GLY A 123 13.45 -0.62 4.55
C GLY A 123 12.36 -0.30 3.53
N VAL A 124 11.15 -0.85 3.67
CA VAL A 124 10.02 -0.40 2.83
C VAL A 124 9.63 1.04 3.13
N ASP A 125 9.12 1.72 2.11
CA ASP A 125 8.66 3.11 2.17
C ASP A 125 7.20 3.21 2.61
N GLY A 126 6.41 2.15 2.47
CA GLY A 126 5.06 2.13 3.00
C GLY A 126 4.37 0.77 3.06
N LEU A 127 3.21 0.77 3.72
CA LEU A 127 2.36 -0.40 3.91
C LEU A 127 0.97 -0.12 3.34
N ILE A 128 0.38 -1.14 2.73
CA ILE A 128 -0.99 -1.13 2.23
C ILE A 128 -1.82 -2.07 3.10
N VAL A 129 -2.63 -1.51 3.97
CA VAL A 129 -3.57 -2.26 4.82
C VAL A 129 -4.74 -2.72 3.96
N THR A 130 -4.88 -4.03 3.81
CA THR A 130 -5.94 -4.67 3.01
C THR A 130 -7.00 -5.37 3.86
N ALA A 131 -6.91 -5.23 5.20
CA ALA A 131 -7.91 -5.71 6.13
C ALA A 131 -9.28 -5.10 5.82
N LYS A 132 -10.27 -5.96 5.58
CA LYS A 132 -11.65 -5.54 5.25
C LYS A 132 -12.45 -5.09 6.47
N ASP A 133 -12.05 -5.55 7.65
CA ASP A 133 -12.67 -5.20 8.92
C ASP A 133 -12.05 -3.90 9.45
N PRO A 134 -12.86 -2.86 9.74
CA PRO A 134 -12.33 -1.58 10.22
C PRO A 134 -11.59 -1.67 11.55
N LEU A 135 -12.03 -2.53 12.48
CA LEU A 135 -11.34 -2.68 13.77
C LEU A 135 -9.93 -3.23 13.56
N ARG A 136 -9.80 -4.28 12.74
CA ARG A 136 -8.49 -4.84 12.38
C ARG A 136 -7.62 -3.82 11.65
N ALA A 137 -8.18 -3.07 10.71
CA ALA A 137 -7.42 -2.03 10.01
C ALA A 137 -6.87 -1.00 10.98
N ARG A 138 -7.66 -0.57 11.97
CA ARG A 138 -7.24 0.34 13.04
C ARG A 138 -6.14 -0.23 13.94
N GLU A 139 -6.12 -1.54 14.17
CA GLU A 139 -5.06 -2.18 14.96
C GLU A 139 -3.71 -2.24 14.21
N ILE A 140 -3.74 -2.11 12.88
CA ILE A 140 -2.55 -2.16 12.02
C ILE A 140 -1.93 -0.77 11.79
N ILE A 141 -2.76 0.27 11.70
CA ILE A 141 -2.36 1.67 11.49
C ILE A 141 -1.75 2.24 12.77
#